data_AF-A0A6G4XNT4-F1
#
_entry.id   AF-A0A6G4XNT4-F1
#
_cell.length_a   1.000
_cell.length_b   1.000
_cell.length_c   1.000
_cell.angle_alpha   90.00
_cell.angle_beta   90.00
_cell.angle_gamma   90.00
#
_symmetry.space_group_name_H-M   'P 1'
#
loop_
_entity.id
_entity.type
_entity.pdbx_description
1 polymer ?
#
loop_
_entity_poly.entity_id
_entity_poly.type
_entity_poly.pdbx_seq_one_letter_code
_entity_poly.pdbx_strand_id
1 'polypeptide(L)'
;MQQAITVPEAHRRLTAVPEAEAVDPLAAEVLELRALNDQLSRAMASRAVIDQARGMLMVLAPCSSERAWGLLVELSQRSNVKLRLVAAALVAAADDEPLPEHMRRELRAVLRRLQSVGSP
;
A
#
# COMPACT_ATOMS: atom_id res chain seq x y z
N MET A 1 66.71 11.96 -57.08
CA MET A 1 65.46 12.72 -57.32
C MET A 1 64.45 12.19 -56.31
N GLN A 2 64.27 12.90 -55.19
CA GLN A 2 63.04 13.62 -54.81
C GLN A 2 61.86 12.67 -54.53
N GLN A 3 61.13 12.71 -53.42
CA GLN A 3 61.06 13.62 -52.28
C GLN A 3 60.32 12.91 -51.13
N ALA A 4 60.55 13.42 -49.92
CA ALA A 4 59.95 13.05 -48.65
C ALA A 4 58.45 13.41 -48.55
N ILE A 5 57.87 13.13 -47.37
CA ILE A 5 56.62 13.63 -46.71
C ILE A 5 55.66 12.44 -46.43
N THR A 6 55.24 12.04 -45.22
CA THR A 6 55.37 12.49 -43.81
C THR A 6 54.83 11.35 -42.91
N VAL A 7 55.42 11.14 -41.73
CA VAL A 7 54.91 10.35 -40.57
C VAL A 7 53.83 11.19 -39.83
N PRO A 8 53.00 10.75 -38.85
CA PRO A 8 52.89 9.44 -38.16
C PRO A 8 51.45 8.97 -37.76
N GLU A 9 51.42 7.76 -37.16
CA GLU A 9 50.49 7.25 -36.13
C GLU A 9 48.97 7.52 -36.20
N ALA A 10 48.20 6.42 -36.18
CA ALA A 10 47.24 6.25 -35.08
C ALA A 10 46.77 4.79 -35.00
N HIS A 11 47.21 4.12 -33.94
CA HIS A 11 46.50 2.99 -33.35
C HIS A 11 45.12 3.46 -32.87
N ARG A 12 44.15 3.63 -33.77
CA ARG A 12 42.74 3.71 -33.34
C ARG A 12 42.15 2.32 -33.47
N ARG A 13 42.35 1.59 -32.37
CA ARG A 13 41.68 0.37 -31.95
C ARG A 13 40.28 0.28 -32.55
N LEU A 14 39.94 -0.94 -32.97
CA LEU A 14 38.59 -1.45 -33.11
C LEU A 14 37.78 -1.08 -31.85
N THR A 15 37.22 0.12 -31.78
CA THR A 15 36.14 0.42 -30.86
C THR A 15 34.88 0.03 -31.60
N ALA A 16 34.61 -1.27 -31.64
CA ALA A 16 33.27 -1.70 -31.30
C ALA A 16 33.04 -1.14 -29.89
N VAL A 17 32.59 0.11 -29.82
CA VAL A 17 31.81 0.56 -28.67
C VAL A 17 30.64 -0.41 -28.72
N PRO A 18 30.41 -1.24 -27.69
CA PRO A 18 29.21 -2.04 -27.67
C PRO A 18 28.09 -1.03 -27.90
N GLU A 19 27.25 -1.25 -28.92
CA GLU A 19 25.94 -0.63 -28.93
C GLU A 19 25.39 -0.93 -27.56
N ALA A 20 25.47 0.06 -26.66
CA ALA A 20 25.09 -0.11 -25.27
C ALA A 20 23.66 -0.58 -25.39
N GLU A 21 23.42 -1.86 -25.07
CA GLU A 21 22.18 -2.58 -25.36
C GLU A 21 21.05 -1.61 -25.08
N ALA A 22 20.48 -1.06 -26.16
CA ALA A 22 19.44 -0.06 -26.02
C ALA A 22 18.35 -0.83 -25.29
N VAL A 23 18.13 -0.47 -24.02
CA VAL A 23 17.11 -1.11 -23.19
C VAL A 23 15.86 -1.10 -24.05
N ASP A 24 15.40 -2.29 -24.42
CA ASP A 24 14.26 -2.44 -25.32
C ASP A 24 13.16 -1.51 -24.80
N PRO A 25 12.74 -0.49 -25.57
CA PRO A 25 11.79 0.50 -25.07
C PRO A 25 10.48 -0.16 -24.61
N LEU A 26 10.12 -1.30 -25.22
CA LEU A 26 9.01 -2.12 -24.77
C LEU A 26 9.29 -2.76 -23.39
N ALA A 27 10.52 -3.26 -23.17
CA ALA A 27 10.92 -3.80 -21.87
C ALA A 27 10.95 -2.73 -20.77
N ALA A 28 11.39 -1.50 -21.10
CA ALA A 28 11.36 -0.37 -20.19
C ALA A 28 9.92 0.04 -19.83
N GLU A 29 9.03 0.13 -20.81
CA GLU A 29 7.61 0.43 -20.61
C GLU A 29 6.92 -0.67 -19.77
N VAL A 30 7.21 -1.95 -20.06
CA VAL A 30 6.68 -3.07 -19.26
C VAL A 30 7.16 -3.01 -17.81
N LEU A 31 8.42 -2.62 -17.56
CA LEU A 31 8.94 -2.46 -16.21
C LEU A 31 8.23 -1.33 -15.45
N GLU A 32 7.99 -0.19 -16.10
CA GLU A 32 7.27 0.94 -15.52
C GLU A 32 5.82 0.57 -15.19
N LEU A 33 5.11 -0.08 -16.11
CA LEU A 33 3.74 -0.55 -15.90
C LEU A 33 3.65 -1.55 -14.74
N ARG A 34 4.62 -2.45 -14.58
CA ARG A 34 4.68 -3.38 -13.45
C ARG A 34 4.89 -2.63 -12.13
N ALA A 35 5.80 -1.66 -12.09
CA ALA A 35 6.03 -0.86 -10.89
C ALA A 35 4.78 -0.07 -10.47
N LEU A 36 4.06 0.51 -11.44
CA LEU A 36 2.81 1.20 -11.20
C LEU A 36 1.71 0.24 -10.73
N ASN A 37 1.57 -0.93 -11.36
CA ASN A 37 0.62 -1.95 -10.94
C ASN A 37 0.88 -2.41 -9.50
N ASP A 38 2.13 -2.62 -9.14
CA ASP A 38 2.53 -2.98 -7.78
C ASP A 38 2.18 -1.87 -6.77
N GLN A 39 2.40 -0.61 -7.13
CA GLN A 39 2.03 0.52 -6.28
C GLN A 39 0.52 0.61 -6.06
N LEU A 40 -0.26 0.47 -7.14
CA LEU A 40 -1.73 0.44 -7.09
C LEU A 40 -2.22 -0.75 -6.27
N SER A 41 -1.68 -1.93 -6.50
CA SER A 41 -2.03 -3.16 -5.77
C SER A 41 -1.78 -3.00 -4.26
N ARG A 42 -0.64 -2.42 -3.86
CA ARG A 42 -0.36 -2.12 -2.45
C ARG A 42 -1.35 -1.10 -1.86
N ALA A 43 -1.69 -0.05 -2.61
CA ALA A 43 -2.68 0.93 -2.17
C ALA A 43 -4.06 0.29 -2.00
N MET A 44 -4.48 -0.55 -2.96
CA MET A 44 -5.75 -1.28 -2.93
C MET A 44 -5.82 -2.28 -1.78
N ALA A 45 -4.75 -3.02 -1.51
CA ALA A 45 -4.71 -3.97 -0.39
C ALA A 45 -4.93 -3.28 0.96
N SER A 46 -4.33 -2.09 1.16
CA SER A 46 -4.54 -1.30 2.38
C SER A 46 -5.96 -0.76 2.50
N ARG A 47 -6.62 -0.50 1.37
CA ARG A 47 -8.00 0.00 1.33
C ARG A 47 -9.02 -1.13 1.53
N ALA A 48 -8.76 -2.30 0.97
CA ALA A 48 -9.61 -3.48 1.08
C ALA A 48 -9.80 -3.93 2.55
N VAL A 49 -8.72 -4.01 3.33
CA VAL A 49 -8.82 -4.41 4.76
C VAL A 49 -9.59 -3.39 5.59
N ILE A 50 -9.45 -2.09 5.26
CA ILE A 50 -10.18 -1.01 5.93
C ILE A 50 -11.66 -1.06 5.59
N ASP A 51 -12.00 -1.30 4.31
CA ASP A 51 -13.38 -1.41 3.86
C ASP A 51 -14.08 -2.65 4.45
N GLN A 52 -13.38 -3.77 4.59
CA GLN A 52 -13.87 -4.96 5.29
C GLN A 52 -14.18 -4.66 6.75
N ALA A 53 -13.20 -4.12 7.49
CA ALA A 53 -13.41 -3.76 8.89
C ALA A 53 -14.57 -2.75 9.06
N ARG A 54 -14.73 -1.82 8.11
CA ARG A 54 -15.86 -0.89 8.10
C ARG A 54 -17.18 -1.63 7.93
N GLY A 55 -17.27 -2.58 7.00
CA GLY A 55 -18.44 -3.43 6.82
C GLY A 55 -18.78 -4.25 8.07
N MET A 56 -17.77 -4.81 8.75
CA MET A 56 -17.96 -5.53 10.02
C MET A 56 -18.57 -4.62 11.09
N LEU A 57 -18.09 -3.37 11.23
CA LEU A 57 -18.64 -2.43 12.19
C LEU A 57 -20.07 -1.99 11.85
N MET A 58 -20.43 -1.90 10.57
CA MET A 58 -21.82 -1.64 10.16
C MET A 58 -22.76 -2.76 10.63
N VAL A 59 -22.29 -4.00 10.69
CA VAL A 59 -23.08 -5.14 11.19
C VAL A 59 -23.10 -5.18 12.72
N LEU A 60 -21.95 -5.00 13.37
CA LEU A 60 -21.82 -5.05 14.84
C LEU A 60 -22.52 -3.89 15.54
N ALA A 61 -22.55 -2.72 14.90
CA ALA A 61 -23.35 -1.58 15.29
C ALA A 61 -24.14 -1.12 14.05
N PRO A 62 -25.41 -1.54 13.91
CA PRO A 62 -26.25 -1.15 12.78
C PRO A 62 -26.23 0.36 12.52
N CYS A 63 -25.41 0.78 11.56
CA CYS A 63 -25.13 2.20 11.29
C CYS A 63 -24.70 2.41 9.83
N SER A 64 -24.71 3.67 9.39
CA SER A 64 -24.23 4.04 8.06
C SER A 64 -22.72 3.82 7.91
N SER A 65 -22.26 3.68 6.67
CA SER A 65 -20.83 3.56 6.34
C SER A 65 -20.00 4.74 6.88
N GLU A 66 -20.54 5.95 6.85
CA GLU A 66 -19.88 7.14 7.40
C GLU A 66 -19.71 7.05 8.93
N ARG A 67 -20.75 6.59 9.65
CA ARG A 67 -20.63 6.37 11.08
C ARG A 67 -19.62 5.27 11.38
N ALA A 68 -19.66 4.14 10.68
CA ALA A 68 -18.70 3.06 10.84
C ALA A 68 -17.24 3.50 10.60
N TRP A 69 -17.01 4.39 9.63
CA TRP A 69 -15.71 5.03 9.44
C TRP A 69 -15.28 5.84 10.66
N GLY A 70 -16.19 6.67 11.19
CA GLY A 70 -15.95 7.42 12.43
C GLY A 70 -15.55 6.52 13.60
N LEU A 71 -16.18 5.34 13.72
CA LEU A 71 -15.85 4.36 14.77
C LEU A 71 -14.45 3.75 14.59
N LEU A 72 -14.07 3.40 13.37
CA LEU A 72 -12.72 2.94 13.05
C LEU A 72 -11.66 3.98 13.44
N VAL A 73 -11.92 5.25 13.12
CA VAL A 73 -11.05 6.37 13.48
C VAL A 73 -10.99 6.56 15.00
N GLU A 74 -12.13 6.55 15.68
CA GLU A 74 -12.20 6.68 17.14
C GLU A 74 -11.45 5.53 17.83
N LEU A 75 -11.65 4.29 17.39
CA LEU A 75 -10.96 3.12 17.92
C LEU A 75 -9.44 3.22 17.71
N SER A 76 -8.99 3.66 16.53
CA SER A 76 -7.58 3.92 16.24
C SER A 76 -6.96 4.95 17.17
N GLN A 77 -7.65 6.08 17.41
CA GLN A 77 -7.17 7.12 18.31
C GLN A 77 -7.11 6.64 19.77
N ARG A 78 -8.17 5.97 20.24
CA ARG A 78 -8.27 5.50 21.64
C ARG A 78 -7.31 4.36 21.95
N SER A 79 -6.99 3.53 20.96
CA SER A 79 -5.98 2.47 21.10
C SER A 79 -4.55 2.96 20.85
N ASN A 80 -4.36 4.18 20.31
CA ASN A 80 -3.07 4.68 19.81
C ASN A 80 -2.41 3.71 18.81
N VAL A 81 -3.22 3.10 17.94
CA VAL A 81 -2.78 2.13 16.91
C VAL A 81 -3.14 2.68 15.54
N LYS A 82 -2.24 2.54 14.56
CA LYS A 82 -2.50 2.96 13.17
C LYS A 82 -3.79 2.30 12.65
N LEU A 83 -4.67 3.10 12.03
CA LEU A 83 -5.98 2.64 11.55
C LEU A 83 -5.92 1.35 10.72
N ARG A 84 -4.93 1.22 9.82
CA ARG A 84 -4.73 -0.02 9.03
C ARG A 84 -4.49 -1.28 9.88
N LEU A 85 -3.82 -1.13 11.03
CA LEU A 85 -3.57 -2.24 11.95
C LEU A 85 -4.80 -2.54 12.80
N VAL A 86 -5.57 -1.52 13.16
CA VAL A 86 -6.89 -1.72 13.78
C VAL A 86 -7.82 -2.49 12.86
N ALA A 87 -7.90 -2.08 11.59
CA ALA A 87 -8.70 -2.78 10.59
C ALA A 87 -8.25 -4.23 10.40
N ALA A 88 -6.94 -4.47 10.28
CA ALA A 88 -6.39 -5.82 10.18
C ALA A 88 -6.73 -6.67 11.42
N ALA A 89 -6.61 -6.12 12.63
CA ALA A 89 -6.94 -6.84 13.86
C ALA A 89 -8.44 -7.17 13.94
N LEU A 90 -9.32 -6.27 13.49
CA LEU A 90 -10.76 -6.53 13.43
C LEU A 90 -11.08 -7.67 12.45
N VAL A 91 -10.47 -7.65 11.26
CA VAL A 91 -10.67 -8.70 10.25
C VAL A 91 -10.13 -10.05 10.75
N ALA A 92 -8.91 -10.08 11.30
CA ALA A 92 -8.32 -11.30 11.85
C ALA A 92 -9.14 -11.89 13.01
N ALA A 93 -9.87 -11.06 13.75
CA ALA A 93 -10.78 -11.53 14.79
C ALA A 93 -12.03 -12.25 14.28
N ALA A 94 -12.36 -12.13 12.99
CA ALA A 94 -13.34 -13.00 12.35
C ALA A 94 -12.76 -14.40 12.02
N ASP A 95 -11.43 -14.52 11.92
CA ASP A 95 -10.70 -15.76 11.65
C ASP A 95 -10.18 -16.41 12.96
N ASP A 96 -10.90 -16.23 14.06
CA ASP A 96 -10.59 -16.72 15.41
C ASP A 96 -9.29 -16.17 16.06
N GLU A 97 -8.67 -15.10 15.52
CA GLU A 97 -7.55 -14.43 16.18
C GLU A 97 -8.02 -13.41 17.24
N PRO A 98 -7.68 -13.56 18.53
CA PRO A 98 -8.22 -12.68 19.56
C PRO A 98 -7.69 -11.25 19.41
N LEU A 99 -8.60 -10.27 19.37
CA LEU A 99 -8.24 -8.86 19.48
C LEU A 99 -7.38 -8.60 20.74
N PRO A 100 -6.34 -7.76 20.67
CA PRO A 100 -5.61 -7.30 21.83
C PRO A 100 -6.56 -6.74 22.90
N GLU A 101 -6.33 -7.08 24.18
CA GLU A 101 -7.27 -6.74 25.27
C GLU A 101 -7.62 -5.25 25.31
N HIS A 102 -6.61 -4.37 25.15
CA HIS A 102 -6.86 -2.93 25.14
C HIS A 102 -7.81 -2.52 24.01
N MET A 103 -7.61 -3.03 22.79
CA MET A 103 -8.44 -2.72 21.62
C MET A 103 -9.85 -3.28 21.79
N ARG A 104 -9.96 -4.50 22.31
CA ARG A 104 -11.24 -5.13 22.64
C ARG A 104 -12.02 -4.32 23.68
N ARG A 105 -11.35 -3.80 24.72
CA ARG A 105 -11.96 -2.93 25.73
C ARG A 105 -12.47 -1.63 25.09
N GLU A 106 -11.66 -1.00 24.25
CA GLU A 106 -12.06 0.24 23.56
C GLU A 106 -13.22 0.00 22.59
N LEU A 107 -13.19 -1.08 21.81
CA LEU A 107 -14.29 -1.47 20.91
C LEU A 107 -15.59 -1.65 21.68
N ARG A 108 -15.58 -2.40 22.80
CA ARG A 108 -16.77 -2.55 23.66
C ARG A 108 -17.24 -1.22 24.24
N ALA A 109 -16.34 -0.29 24.56
CA ALA A 109 -16.70 1.03 25.08
C ALA A 109 -17.37 1.89 24.00
N VAL A 110 -16.83 1.89 22.79
CA VAL A 110 -17.38 2.58 21.61
C VAL A 110 -18.77 2.03 21.27
N LEU A 111 -18.92 0.70 21.15
CA LEU A 111 -20.20 0.07 20.81
C LEU A 111 -21.30 0.34 21.85
N ARG A 112 -20.97 0.28 23.15
CA ARG A 112 -21.93 0.60 24.23
C ARG A 112 -22.42 2.04 24.16
N ARG A 113 -21.53 3.00 23.88
CA ARG A 113 -21.92 4.42 23.73
C ARG A 113 -22.90 4.61 22.56
N LEU A 114 -22.74 3.86 21.47
CA LEU A 114 -23.67 3.95 20.34
C LEU A 114 -25.05 3.41 20.68
N GLN A 115 -25.10 2.27 21.39
CA GLN A 115 -26.35 1.66 21.80
C GLN A 115 -27.12 2.54 22.80
N SER A 116 -26.44 3.35 23.61
CA SER A 116 -27.10 4.32 24.49
C SER A 116 -27.67 5.55 23.78
N VAL A 117 -27.22 5.86 22.56
CA VAL A 117 -27.66 7.05 21.78
C VAL A 117 -28.81 6.70 20.81
N GLY A 118 -29.12 5.41 20.65
CA GLY A 118 -30.14 4.90 19.72
C GLY A 118 -31.56 4.74 20.29
N SER A 119 -31.86 5.23 21.50
CA SER A 119 -33.22 5.21 22.05
C SER A 119 -33.99 6.51 21.77
N PRO A 120 -35.07 6.43 20.98
CA PRO A 120 -36.40 6.88 21.35
C PRO A 120 -37.20 5.80 22.09
#